data_AF-A0A660Q4I3-F1
#
_entry.id   AF-A0A660Q4I3-F1
#
_cell.length_a   1.000
_cell.length_b   1.000
_cell.length_c   1.000
_cell.angle_alpha   90.00
_cell.angle_beta   90.00
_cell.angle_gamma   90.00
#
_symmetry.space_group_name_H-M   'P 1'
#
loop_
_entity.id
_entity.type
_entity.pdbx_description
1 polymer ?
#
loop_
_entity_poly.entity_id
_entity_poly.type
_entity_poly.pdbx_seq_one_letter_code
_entity_poly.pdbx_strand_id
1 'polypeptide(L)' 'MIEIDIPGFGEVRLKHFVTDFSGTLSLDGRILTKLKDRLDKLAEEIEIH' A
#
# COMPACT_ATOMS: atom_id res chain seq x y z
N MET A 1 3.56 -3.93 -10.33
CA MET A 1 2.99 -2.63 -10.71
C MET A 1 1.49 -2.84 -10.85
N ILE A 2 0.64 -1.94 -10.35
CA ILE A 2 -0.82 -2.12 -10.38
C ILE A 2 -1.43 -1.26 -11.48
N GLU A 3 -2.24 -1.86 -12.36
CA GLU A 3 -2.96 -1.16 -13.44
C GLU A 3 -4.46 -1.25 -13.20
N ILE A 4 -5.14 -0.10 -13.17
CA ILE A 4 -6.58 -0.01 -12.91
C ILE A 4 -7.18 1.01 -13.88
N ASP A 5 -8.25 0.61 -14.57
CA ASP A 5 -9.11 1.54 -15.30
C ASP A 5 -10.18 2.08 -14.35
N ILE A 6 -10.15 3.39 -14.08
CA ILE A 6 -11.06 4.04 -13.14
C ILE A 6 -12.15 4.77 -13.95
N PRO A 7 -13.43 4.36 -13.86
CA PRO A 7 -14.52 5.02 -14.56
C PRO A 7 -14.57 6.53 -14.28
N GLY A 8 -14.56 7.35 -15.33
CA GLY A 8 -14.58 8.81 -15.23
C GLY A 8 -13.22 9.47 -14.92
N PHE A 9 -12.15 8.68 -14.78
CA PHE A 9 -10.80 9.17 -14.53
C PHE A 9 -9.80 8.67 -15.58
N GLY A 10 -9.91 7.41 -15.98
CA GLY A 10 -9.08 6.75 -16.99
C GLY A 10 -8.11 5.74 -16.38
N GLU A 11 -7.16 5.28 -17.21
CA GLU A 11 -6.17 4.27 -16.85
C GLU A 11 -5.11 4.83 -15.90
N VAL A 12 -4.90 4.15 -14.77
CA VAL A 12 -3.91 4.49 -13.75
C VAL A 12 -2.91 3.36 -13.59
N ARG A 13 -1.62 3.70 -13.67
CA ARG A 13 -0.50 2.77 -13.46
C ARG A 13 0.27 3.15 -12.20
N LEU A 14 0.02 2.44 -11.12
CA LEU A 14 0.61 2.69 -9.80
C LEU A 14 1.91 1.89 -9.64
N LYS A 15 3.00 2.61 -9.34
CA LYS A 15 4.33 2.03 -9.11
C LYS A 15 4.77 2.08 -7.65
N HIS A 16 4.34 3.10 -6.91
CA HIS A 16 4.76 3.34 -5.55
C HIS A 16 3.54 3.47 -4.63
N PHE A 17 3.61 2.84 -3.47
CA PHE A 17 2.69 3.02 -2.37
C PHE A 17 3.41 3.78 -1.25
N VAL A 18 2.81 4.89 -0.83
CA VAL A 18 3.34 5.75 0.24
C VAL A 18 2.21 5.99 1.23
N THR A 19 2.49 5.81 2.51
CA THR A 19 1.48 5.97 3.57
C THR A 19 2.11 6.47 4.86
N ASP A 20 1.28 7.03 5.73
CA ASP A 20 1.71 7.38 7.08
C ASP A 20 2.03 6.11 7.87
N PHE A 21 3.10 6.15 8.66
CA PHE A 21 3.44 5.02 9.53
C PHE A 21 2.62 5.03 10.82
N SER A 22 2.66 6.12 11.57
CA SER A 22 2.00 6.26 12.87
C SER A 22 0.50 6.55 12.71
N GLY A 23 -0.35 5.79 13.40
CA GLY A 23 -1.80 5.99 13.34
C GLY A 23 -2.49 5.37 12.11
N THR A 24 -1.72 4.85 11.15
CA THR A 24 -2.22 4.12 9.97
C THR A 24 -1.70 2.68 9.96
N LEU A 25 -0.38 2.48 9.89
CA LEU A 25 0.23 1.13 9.89
C LEU A 25 0.63 0.63 11.28
N SER A 26 0.81 1.56 12.23
CA SER A 26 1.32 1.27 13.56
C SER A 26 0.50 1.89 14.68
N LEU A 27 0.53 1.23 15.84
CA LEU A 27 0.11 1.76 17.14
C LEU A 27 1.33 1.75 18.06
N ASP A 28 1.60 2.87 18.72
CA ASP A 28 2.77 3.05 19.59
C ASP A 28 4.11 2.67 18.92
N GLY A 29 4.25 3.02 17.64
CA GLY A 29 5.45 2.77 16.84
C GLY A 29 5.65 1.31 16.43
N ARG A 30 4.69 0.42 16.73
CA ARG A 30 4.75 -1.00 16.33
C ARG A 30 3.74 -1.27 15.22
N ILE A 31 4.21 -1.88 14.14
CA ILE A 31 3.34 -2.34 13.05
C ILE A 31 2.28 -3.29 13.64
N LEU A 32 1.03 -3.07 13.26
CA LEU A 32 -0.06 -3.97 13.63
C LEU A 32 0.21 -5.35 13.03
N THR A 33 0.27 -6.39 13.85
CA THR A 33 0.70 -7.74 13.44
C THR A 33 -0.10 -8.28 12.24
N LYS A 34 -1.38 -7.92 12.15
CA LYS A 34 -2.28 -8.32 11.04
C LYS A 34 -2.00 -7.60 9.71
N LEU A 35 -1.21 -6.52 9.72
CA LEU A 35 -0.87 -5.74 8.53
C LEU A 35 0.42 -6.24 7.87
N LYS A 36 1.34 -6.84 8.62
CA LYS A 36 2.63 -7.30 8.07
C LYS A 36 2.42 -8.22 6.86
N ASP A 37 1.64 -9.28 7.02
CA ASP A 37 1.40 -10.25 5.92
C ASP A 37 0.66 -9.63 4.73
N ARG A 38 -0.10 -8.54 4.96
CA ARG A 38 -0.80 -7.81 3.88
C ARG A 38 0.15 -6.89 3.13
N LEU A 39 1.04 -6.21 3.85
CA LEU A 39 2.08 -5.37 3.26
C LEU A 39 3.10 -6.22 2.50
N ASP A 40 3.49 -7.37 3.04
CA ASP A 40 4.40 -8.32 2.38
C ASP A 40 3.81 -8.77 1.03
N LYS A 41 2.52 -9.15 1.00
CA LYS A 41 1.82 -9.48 -0.25
C LYS A 41 1.68 -8.30 -1.21
N LEU A 42 1.42 -7.11 -0.67
CA LEU A 42 1.29 -5.90 -1.50
C LEU A 42 2.64 -5.52 -2.13
N ALA A 43 3.75 -5.74 -1.42
CA ALA A 43 5.10 -5.46 -1.90
C ALA A 43 5.52 -6.33 -3.10
N GLU A 44 4.87 -7.48 -3.32
CA GLU A 44 5.05 -8.29 -4.54
C GLU A 44 4.51 -7.56 -5.79
N GLU A 45 3.52 -6.69 -5.60
CA GLU A 45 2.77 -6.03 -6.67
C GLU A 45 3.09 -4.53 -6.80
N ILE A 46 3.66 -3.87 -5.80
CA ILE A 46 3.97 -2.42 -5.85
C ILE A 46 5.12 -2.08 -4.90
N GLU A 47 5.93 -1.09 -5.25
CA GLU A 47 7.04 -0.66 -4.38
C GLU A 47 6.51 0.16 -3.21
N ILE A 48 6.80 -0.26 -1.97
CA ILE A 48 6.38 0.42 -0.75
C ILE A 48 7.54 1.28 -0.22
N HIS A 49 7.26 2.54 0.12
CA HIS A 49 8.19 3.50 0.75
C HIS A 49 7.83 3.79 2.20
#